data_AF-A0AAV0QGU4-F1
#
_entry.id   AF-A0AAV0QGU4-F1
#
_cell.length_a   1.000
_cell.length_b   1.000
_cell.length_c   1.000
_cell.angle_alpha   90.00
_cell.angle_beta   90.00
_cell.angle_gamma   90.00
#
_symmetry.space_group_name_H-M   'P 1'
#
loop_
_entity.id
_entity.type
_entity.pdbx_description
1 polymer ?
#
loop_
_entity_poly.entity_id
_entity_poly.type
_entity_poly.pdbx_seq_one_letter_code
_entity_poly.pdbx_strand_id
1 'polypeptide(L)'
;MLRSPEFYRYWLDFRRLLHLWARNRRYYPDIMNELVELVKKPIEKQKGTSSNSNSRRYASCAVVGNSGILLQKEYGKLIDSNEIVIRLNNARTAKFEKNVGAKTDLSFVNSNIVHLCARRQGCFCHPYGPEVPIAMYICQPAHFLDYTLCNSSHKSPLIVTDPRFDLLCTRIVKYYSLRRFAAETGKSLDEWGSAHDGSMFHYSSGLQAVMLAAGICDRVHVFGFGKSSSAKHHYHTNQKAELKLHDYGAEYDLYHDLVHNPKAIPFISDKFKFPPVTIHY
;
A
#
# COMPACT_ATOMS: atom_id res chain seq x y z
N MET A 1 -10.98 -24.23 19.99
CA MET A 1 -11.26 -23.18 18.98
C MET A 1 -12.11 -23.65 17.80
N LEU A 2 -12.03 -24.90 17.32
CA LEU A 2 -12.76 -25.38 16.11
C LEU A 2 -14.25 -25.75 16.29
N ARG A 3 -14.86 -25.50 17.46
CA ARG A 3 -16.24 -25.95 17.78
C ARG A 3 -17.15 -24.86 18.37
N SER A 4 -16.78 -23.57 18.28
CA SER A 4 -17.69 -22.50 18.68
C SER A 4 -18.60 -22.10 17.51
N PRO A 5 -19.88 -21.74 17.75
CA PRO A 5 -20.78 -21.20 16.73
C PRO A 5 -20.19 -19.99 15.98
N GLU A 6 -19.37 -19.20 16.68
CA GLU A 6 -18.65 -18.05 16.11
C GLU A 6 -17.63 -18.47 15.04
N PHE A 7 -16.93 -19.59 15.22
CA PHE A 7 -15.98 -20.11 14.24
C PHE A 7 -16.66 -20.46 12.91
N TYR A 8 -17.86 -21.03 12.97
CA TYR A 8 -18.64 -21.34 11.76
C TYR A 8 -19.00 -20.08 10.96
N ARG A 9 -19.36 -18.98 11.65
CA ARG A 9 -19.63 -17.69 11.01
C ARG A 9 -18.38 -17.13 10.32
N TYR A 10 -17.24 -17.10 11.01
CA TYR A 10 -15.97 -16.65 10.43
C TYR A 10 -15.56 -17.51 9.22
N TRP A 11 -15.79 -18.82 9.29
CA TRP A 11 -15.49 -19.74 8.19
C TRP A 11 -16.35 -19.49 6.93
N LEU A 12 -17.64 -19.21 7.10
CA LEU A 12 -18.52 -18.84 5.99
C LEU A 12 -18.11 -17.52 5.35
N ASP A 13 -17.80 -16.51 6.16
CA ASP A 13 -17.32 -15.21 5.68
C ASP A 13 -15.99 -15.36 4.93
N PHE A 14 -15.06 -16.17 5.46
CA PHE A 14 -13.80 -16.51 4.82
C PHE A 14 -14.01 -17.12 3.43
N ARG A 15 -14.84 -18.17 3.31
CA ARG A 15 -15.11 -18.84 2.03
C ARG A 15 -15.75 -17.88 1.03
N ARG A 16 -16.70 -17.05 1.47
CA ARG A 16 -17.34 -16.04 0.62
C ARG A 16 -16.32 -15.04 0.10
N LEU A 17 -15.50 -14.46 0.97
CA LEU A 17 -14.48 -13.48 0.59
C LEU A 17 -13.45 -14.07 -0.35
N LEU A 18 -12.97 -15.29 -0.07
CA LEU A 18 -12.02 -15.98 -0.93
C LEU A 18 -12.59 -16.26 -2.33
N HIS A 19 -13.84 -16.72 -2.41
CA HIS A 19 -14.52 -16.93 -3.69
C HIS A 19 -14.70 -15.62 -4.47
N LEU A 20 -15.12 -14.54 -3.81
CA LEU A 20 -15.27 -13.22 -4.44
C LEU A 20 -13.92 -12.68 -4.93
N TRP A 21 -12.88 -12.81 -4.12
CA TRP A 21 -11.52 -12.41 -4.48
C TRP A 21 -11.02 -13.17 -5.71
N ALA A 22 -11.17 -14.50 -5.71
CA ALA A 22 -10.75 -15.33 -6.84
C ALA A 22 -11.51 -14.97 -8.12
N ARG A 23 -12.84 -14.78 -8.04
CA ARG A 23 -13.69 -14.44 -9.19
C ARG A 23 -13.38 -13.05 -9.75
N ASN A 24 -13.07 -12.09 -8.89
CA ASN A 24 -12.85 -10.70 -9.29
C ASN A 24 -11.39 -10.39 -9.67
N ARG A 25 -10.47 -11.36 -9.54
CA ARG A 25 -9.06 -11.24 -9.93
C ARG A 25 -8.89 -11.24 -11.45
N ARG A 26 -9.33 -10.15 -12.09
CA ARG A 26 -9.23 -9.90 -13.52
C ARG A 26 -8.72 -8.50 -13.79
N TYR A 27 -8.10 -8.31 -14.94
CA TYR A 27 -7.60 -7.02 -15.34
C TYR A 27 -8.76 -6.05 -15.58
N TYR A 28 -8.64 -4.83 -15.03
CA TYR A 28 -9.63 -3.78 -15.18
C TYR A 28 -8.92 -2.41 -15.21
N PRO A 29 -8.81 -1.75 -16.39
CA PRO A 29 -8.00 -0.54 -16.56
C PRO A 29 -8.55 0.70 -15.84
N ASP A 30 -9.85 0.72 -15.53
CA ASP A 30 -10.51 1.85 -14.87
C ASP A 30 -10.51 1.76 -13.33
N ILE A 31 -9.89 0.72 -12.73
CA ILE A 31 -9.90 0.50 -11.28
C ILE A 31 -9.43 1.72 -10.48
N MET A 32 -8.51 2.50 -11.02
CA MET A 32 -7.98 3.72 -10.38
C MET A 32 -9.07 4.77 -10.14
N ASN A 33 -10.10 4.85 -10.99
CA ASN A 33 -11.25 5.75 -10.82
C ASN A 33 -12.23 5.27 -9.73
N GLU A 34 -12.24 3.98 -9.41
CA GLU A 34 -13.11 3.39 -8.40
C GLU A 34 -12.50 3.46 -6.98
N LEU A 35 -11.23 3.80 -6.83
CA LEU A 35 -10.55 3.77 -5.52
C LEU A 35 -11.15 4.74 -4.49
N VAL A 36 -11.75 5.85 -4.93
CA VAL A 36 -12.50 6.74 -4.03
C VAL A 36 -13.69 6.02 -3.39
N GLU A 37 -14.44 5.25 -4.18
CA GLU A 37 -15.58 4.47 -3.70
C GLU A 37 -15.13 3.29 -2.82
N LEU A 38 -14.06 2.61 -3.23
CA LEU A 38 -13.59 1.38 -2.60
C LEU A 38 -12.80 1.62 -1.30
N VAL A 39 -12.12 2.76 -1.18
CA VAL A 39 -11.21 3.03 -0.06
C VAL A 39 -11.64 4.26 0.73
N LYS A 40 -11.80 5.42 0.08
CA LYS A 40 -12.09 6.67 0.78
C LYS A 40 -13.47 6.63 1.45
N LYS A 41 -14.51 6.20 0.75
CA LYS A 41 -15.88 6.17 1.32
C LYS A 41 -16.02 5.30 2.58
N PRO A 42 -15.51 4.06 2.64
CA PRO A 42 -15.54 3.28 3.88
C PRO A 42 -14.86 3.98 5.06
N ILE A 43 -13.74 4.68 4.80
CA ILE A 43 -13.01 5.43 5.84
C ILE A 43 -13.84 6.61 6.35
N GLU A 44 -14.43 7.41 5.46
CA GLU A 44 -15.22 8.59 5.83
C GLU A 44 -16.54 8.24 6.51
N LYS A 45 -17.22 7.19 6.03
CA LYS A 45 -18.50 6.73 6.60
C LYS A 45 -18.37 6.45 8.10
N GLN A 46 -17.23 5.91 8.54
CA GLN A 46 -16.98 5.60 9.94
C GLN A 46 -16.58 6.82 10.78
N LYS A 47 -15.94 7.83 10.18
CA LYS A 47 -15.59 9.10 10.85
C LYS A 47 -16.81 10.00 11.11
N GLY A 48 -18.01 9.61 10.69
CA GLY A 48 -19.23 10.40 10.85
C GLY A 48 -19.27 11.66 9.99
N THR A 49 -18.28 11.85 9.10
CA THR A 49 -18.23 12.95 8.14
C THR A 49 -19.25 12.70 7.04
N SER A 50 -20.47 13.18 7.25
CA SER A 50 -21.48 13.35 6.19
C SER A 50 -21.11 14.52 5.30
N SER A 51 -19.94 14.47 4.66
CA SER A 51 -19.57 15.49 3.69
C SER A 51 -20.38 15.25 2.42
N ASN A 52 -21.13 16.25 1.97
CA ASN A 52 -21.81 16.27 0.66
C ASN A 52 -20.84 16.17 -0.54
N SER A 53 -19.55 15.89 -0.32
CA SER A 53 -18.52 15.74 -1.36
C SER A 53 -18.35 14.28 -1.81
N ASN A 54 -19.45 13.51 -1.83
CA ASN A 54 -19.59 12.05 -1.99
C ASN A 54 -18.86 11.39 -3.18
N SER A 55 -18.01 12.07 -3.95
CA SER A 55 -17.18 11.48 -5.00
C SER A 55 -15.84 12.18 -5.23
N ARG A 56 -15.45 13.16 -4.41
CA ARG A 56 -14.19 13.89 -4.61
C ARG A 56 -13.02 13.16 -3.97
N ARG A 57 -11.84 13.29 -4.57
CA ARG A 57 -10.57 12.88 -3.98
C ARG A 57 -10.24 13.75 -2.75
N TYR A 58 -9.30 13.31 -1.92
CA TYR A 58 -8.68 14.17 -0.90
C TYR A 58 -7.83 15.24 -1.60
N ALA A 59 -7.80 16.46 -1.08
CA ALA A 59 -7.03 17.57 -1.64
C ALA A 59 -5.52 17.28 -1.65
N SER A 60 -5.00 16.61 -0.63
CA SER A 60 -3.57 16.26 -0.55
C SER A 60 -3.30 15.03 0.32
N CYS A 61 -2.32 14.24 -0.10
CA CYS A 61 -1.91 13.03 0.61
C CYS A 61 -0.40 12.98 0.77
N ALA A 62 0.06 12.70 1.99
CA ALA A 62 1.44 12.30 2.24
C ALA A 62 1.53 10.78 2.33
N VAL A 63 2.36 10.15 1.49
CA VAL A 63 2.74 8.74 1.63
C VAL A 63 4.12 8.69 2.25
N VAL A 64 4.20 8.15 3.46
CA VAL A 64 5.45 8.10 4.25
C VAL A 64 5.98 6.67 4.28
N GLY A 65 7.04 6.44 3.51
CA GLY A 65 7.82 5.23 3.50
C GLY A 65 8.74 5.11 4.71
N ASN A 66 9.49 4.01 4.75
CA ASN A 66 10.28 3.66 5.93
C ASN A 66 11.77 3.97 5.79
N SER A 67 12.22 4.54 4.65
CA SER A 67 13.64 4.76 4.38
C SER A 67 14.34 5.63 5.43
N GLY A 68 15.56 5.26 5.79
CA GLY A 68 16.42 6.03 6.69
C GLY A 68 16.78 7.42 6.17
N ILE A 69 16.55 7.69 4.87
CA ILE A 69 16.78 9.01 4.27
C ILE A 69 15.97 10.11 4.96
N LEU A 70 14.80 9.77 5.54
CA LEU A 70 13.96 10.68 6.29
C LEU A 70 14.68 11.33 7.48
N LEU A 71 15.71 10.69 8.03
CA LEU A 71 16.46 11.25 9.17
C LEU A 71 17.39 12.40 8.78
N GLN A 72 17.60 12.64 7.48
CA GLN A 72 18.47 13.71 7.00
C GLN A 72 17.80 15.08 6.98
N LYS A 73 16.46 15.12 7.04
CA LYS A 73 15.66 16.35 6.93
C LYS A 73 14.46 16.35 7.86
N GLU A 74 13.97 17.54 8.18
CA GLU A 74 12.87 17.74 9.12
C GLU A 74 11.53 17.90 8.38
N TYR A 75 11.08 16.83 7.71
CA TYR A 75 9.84 16.85 6.94
C TYR A 75 8.57 16.79 7.80
N GLY A 76 8.67 16.64 9.12
CA GLY A 76 7.51 16.31 9.96
C GLY A 76 6.35 17.29 9.85
N LYS A 77 6.64 18.60 9.87
CA LYS A 77 5.60 19.64 9.68
C LYS A 77 4.98 19.60 8.28
N LEU A 78 5.79 19.36 7.25
CA LEU A 78 5.31 19.26 5.87
C LEU A 78 4.43 18.02 5.68
N ILE A 79 4.83 16.88 6.24
CA ILE A 79 4.04 15.64 6.23
C ILE A 79 2.67 15.90 6.88
N ASP A 80 2.67 16.43 8.11
CA ASP A 80 1.44 16.63 8.90
C ASP A 80 0.51 17.72 8.31
N SER A 81 1.01 18.58 7.40
CA SER A 81 0.21 19.59 6.70
C SER A 81 -0.71 19.04 5.60
N ASN A 82 -0.52 17.77 5.19
CA ASN A 82 -1.38 17.13 4.20
C ASN A 82 -2.76 16.78 4.79
N GLU A 83 -3.80 16.72 3.95
CA GLU A 83 -5.15 16.38 4.41
C GLU A 83 -5.18 14.98 5.03
N ILE A 84 -4.58 13.99 4.36
CA ILE A 84 -4.36 12.66 4.93
C ILE A 84 -2.89 12.23 4.89
N VAL A 85 -2.47 11.50 5.92
CA VAL A 85 -1.14 10.88 6.00
C VAL A 85 -1.28 9.36 5.97
N ILE A 86 -0.71 8.73 4.94
CA ILE A 86 -0.66 7.29 4.72
C ILE A 86 0.72 6.79 5.14
N ARG A 87 0.78 5.89 6.13
CA ARG A 87 2.04 5.30 6.62
C ARG A 87 2.12 3.80 6.35
N LEU A 88 3.33 3.31 6.11
CA LEU A 88 3.54 1.93 5.70
C LEU A 88 3.87 0.99 6.85
N ASN A 89 3.31 -0.21 6.81
CA ASN A 89 3.67 -1.32 7.70
C ASN A 89 3.57 -0.93 9.19
N ASN A 90 4.68 -1.02 9.93
CA ASN A 90 4.73 -0.76 11.38
C ASN A 90 5.88 0.19 11.74
N ALA A 91 5.92 1.33 11.04
CA ALA A 91 6.96 2.32 11.21
C ALA A 91 6.70 3.16 12.46
N ARG A 92 7.71 3.29 13.32
CA ARG A 92 7.55 4.06 14.56
C ARG A 92 7.54 5.55 14.24
N THR A 93 6.58 6.32 14.75
CA THR A 93 6.63 7.81 14.68
C THR A 93 7.27 8.40 15.92
N ALA A 94 7.02 7.79 17.09
CA ALA A 94 7.52 8.25 18.37
C ALA A 94 9.05 8.38 18.40
N LYS A 95 9.56 9.56 18.78
CA LYS A 95 10.99 9.99 18.76
C LYS A 95 11.53 10.43 17.39
N PHE A 96 10.72 10.37 16.34
CA PHE A 96 11.11 10.75 14.97
C PHE A 96 10.18 11.82 14.39
N GLU A 97 9.28 12.39 15.19
CA GLU A 97 8.20 13.29 14.75
C GLU A 97 8.72 14.52 14.01
N LYS A 98 9.91 15.01 14.39
CA LYS A 98 10.59 16.11 13.69
C LYS A 98 10.86 15.78 12.21
N ASN A 99 11.22 14.53 11.94
CA ASN A 99 11.56 14.03 10.61
C ASN A 99 10.34 13.50 9.87
N VAL A 100 9.50 12.70 10.54
CA VAL A 100 8.46 11.89 9.88
C VAL A 100 7.02 12.33 10.21
N GLY A 101 6.85 13.32 11.08
CA GLY A 101 5.54 13.81 11.52
C GLY A 101 4.89 12.90 12.56
N ALA A 102 3.81 13.36 13.16
CA ALA A 102 3.02 12.61 14.14
C ALA A 102 1.67 12.14 13.57
N LYS A 103 1.13 12.82 12.55
CA LYS A 103 -0.20 12.52 11.99
C LYS A 103 -0.20 11.20 11.24
N THR A 104 -1.27 10.41 11.41
CA THR A 104 -1.53 9.19 10.65
C THR A 104 -3.04 9.03 10.46
N ASP A 105 -3.50 9.02 9.21
CA ASP A 105 -4.92 8.86 8.88
C ASP A 105 -5.25 7.51 8.24
N LEU A 106 -4.24 6.85 7.67
CA LEU A 106 -4.36 5.54 7.07
C LEU A 106 -3.06 4.75 7.25
N SER A 107 -3.18 3.53 7.76
CA SER A 107 -2.09 2.56 7.80
C SER A 107 -2.20 1.65 6.59
N PHE A 108 -1.19 1.64 5.72
CA PHE A 108 -1.14 0.72 4.58
C PHE A 108 -0.15 -0.41 4.87
N VAL A 109 -0.63 -1.66 4.92
CA VAL A 109 0.17 -2.80 5.36
C VAL A 109 0.04 -4.00 4.42
N ASN A 110 1.02 -4.89 4.42
CA ASN A 110 0.85 -6.22 3.85
C ASN A 110 0.14 -7.15 4.86
N SER A 111 -0.63 -8.13 4.39
CA SER A 111 -1.41 -8.98 5.30
C SER A 111 -0.57 -9.88 6.21
N ASN A 112 0.73 -10.09 5.95
CA ASN A 112 1.59 -10.79 6.92
C ASN A 112 1.72 -10.02 8.24
N ILE A 113 1.65 -8.68 8.21
CA ILE A 113 1.67 -7.87 9.43
C ILE A 113 0.46 -8.18 10.30
N VAL A 114 -0.72 -8.28 9.70
CA VAL A 114 -1.96 -8.65 10.40
C VAL A 114 -1.90 -10.12 10.85
N HIS A 115 -1.38 -11.02 10.02
CA HIS A 115 -1.22 -12.45 10.37
C HIS A 115 -0.44 -12.65 11.68
N LEU A 116 0.62 -11.85 11.91
CA LEU A 116 1.45 -11.94 13.11
C LEU A 116 0.70 -11.58 14.41
N CYS A 117 -0.33 -10.74 14.34
CA CYS A 117 -1.06 -10.26 15.51
C CYS A 117 -2.50 -10.79 15.62
N ALA A 118 -3.09 -11.30 14.53
CA ALA A 118 -4.44 -11.83 14.48
C ALA A 118 -4.67 -13.02 15.42
N ARG A 119 -3.61 -13.76 15.74
CA ARG A 119 -3.66 -14.91 16.66
C ARG A 119 -3.66 -14.53 18.14
N ARG A 120 -3.49 -13.23 18.47
CA ARG A 120 -3.55 -12.74 19.84
C ARG A 120 -5.00 -12.43 20.22
N GLN A 121 -5.34 -12.63 21.49
CA GLN A 121 -6.69 -12.34 22.00
C GLN A 121 -7.06 -10.87 21.70
N GLY A 122 -8.23 -10.65 21.09
CA GLY A 122 -8.73 -9.30 20.76
C GLY A 122 -8.13 -8.65 19.50
N CYS A 123 -7.27 -9.34 18.75
CA CYS A 123 -6.61 -8.83 17.54
C CYS A 123 -6.03 -7.40 17.70
N PHE A 124 -4.97 -7.26 18.51
CA PHE A 124 -4.25 -5.99 18.73
C PHE A 124 -3.38 -5.57 17.53
N CYS A 125 -3.93 -5.59 16.32
CA CYS A 125 -3.24 -5.23 15.08
C CYS A 125 -3.37 -3.74 14.79
N HIS A 126 -2.73 -2.89 15.60
CA HIS A 126 -2.83 -1.42 15.50
C HIS A 126 -1.47 -0.74 15.41
N PRO A 127 -0.77 -0.79 14.26
CA PRO A 127 0.57 -0.23 14.09
C PRO A 127 0.67 1.25 14.47
N TYR A 128 -0.39 2.01 14.20
CA TYR A 128 -0.46 3.46 14.43
C TYR A 128 -1.60 3.86 15.39
N GLY A 129 -2.09 2.92 16.20
CA GLY A 129 -3.17 3.14 17.15
C GLY A 129 -4.54 2.63 16.69
N PRO A 130 -5.47 2.40 17.64
CA PRO A 130 -6.72 1.68 17.39
C PRO A 130 -7.75 2.47 16.57
N GLU A 131 -7.58 3.78 16.44
CA GLU A 131 -8.50 4.65 15.68
C GLU A 131 -8.07 4.86 14.23
N VAL A 132 -6.86 4.41 13.86
CA VAL A 132 -6.34 4.56 12.50
C VAL A 132 -6.86 3.41 11.63
N PRO A 133 -7.59 3.70 10.54
CA PRO A 133 -7.98 2.70 9.54
C PRO A 133 -6.78 1.97 8.96
N ILE A 134 -6.96 0.72 8.57
CA ILE A 134 -5.93 -0.09 7.92
C ILE A 134 -6.41 -0.50 6.53
N ALA A 135 -5.61 -0.23 5.50
CA ALA A 135 -5.75 -0.83 4.18
C ALA A 135 -4.65 -1.88 3.98
N MET A 136 -5.01 -3.06 3.45
CA MET A 136 -4.04 -4.13 3.22
C MET A 136 -4.33 -4.95 1.98
N TYR A 137 -3.26 -5.41 1.33
CA TYR A 137 -3.33 -6.46 0.31
C TYR A 137 -3.08 -7.84 0.92
N ILE A 138 -3.72 -8.85 0.33
CA ILE A 138 -3.64 -10.23 0.80
C ILE A 138 -2.46 -10.95 0.14
N CYS A 139 -1.42 -11.25 0.94
CA CYS A 139 -0.26 -12.02 0.48
C CYS A 139 -0.56 -13.52 0.28
N GLN A 140 -1.42 -14.10 1.12
CA GLN A 140 -1.77 -15.52 1.06
C GLN A 140 -3.27 -15.71 1.29
N PRO A 141 -3.93 -16.66 0.60
CA PRO A 141 -5.35 -16.93 0.78
C PRO A 141 -5.75 -17.18 2.24
N ALA A 142 -4.89 -17.81 3.04
CA ALA A 142 -5.13 -18.06 4.46
C ALA A 142 -5.35 -16.76 5.27
N HIS A 143 -4.79 -15.62 4.85
CA HIS A 143 -4.91 -14.35 5.57
C HIS A 143 -6.31 -13.73 5.48
N PHE A 144 -7.19 -14.24 4.61
CA PHE A 144 -8.61 -13.88 4.69
C PHE A 144 -9.26 -14.33 5.99
N LEU A 145 -8.79 -15.42 6.60
CA LEU A 145 -9.30 -15.86 7.90
C LEU A 145 -8.90 -14.85 8.98
N ASP A 146 -7.64 -14.42 8.99
CA ASP A 146 -7.14 -13.38 9.90
C ASP A 146 -7.94 -12.08 9.74
N TYR A 147 -8.22 -11.68 8.50
CA TYR A 147 -9.09 -10.54 8.22
C TYR A 147 -10.48 -10.71 8.85
N THR A 148 -11.14 -11.86 8.66
CA THR A 148 -12.48 -12.07 9.21
C THR A 148 -12.51 -12.06 10.74
N LEU A 149 -11.45 -12.55 11.38
CA LEU A 149 -11.32 -12.55 12.84
C LEU A 149 -11.04 -11.15 13.39
N CYS A 150 -10.20 -10.37 12.70
CA CYS A 150 -9.78 -9.04 13.15
C CYS A 150 -10.78 -7.95 12.82
N ASN A 151 -11.48 -8.05 11.69
CA ASN A 151 -12.40 -7.01 11.24
C ASN A 151 -13.57 -6.78 12.22
N SER A 152 -13.99 -7.82 12.96
CA SER A 152 -14.99 -7.68 14.03
C SER A 152 -14.45 -7.03 15.31
N SER A 153 -13.13 -7.10 15.52
CA SER A 153 -12.47 -6.63 16.74
C SER A 153 -11.94 -5.20 16.61
N HIS A 154 -11.66 -4.73 15.40
CA HIS A 154 -11.09 -3.41 15.14
C HIS A 154 -12.12 -2.29 15.36
N LYS A 155 -11.68 -1.20 16.02
CA LYS A 155 -12.49 0.02 16.19
C LYS A 155 -12.52 0.92 14.97
N SER A 156 -11.58 0.75 14.04
CA SER A 156 -11.44 1.49 12.78
C SER A 156 -11.63 0.54 11.59
N PRO A 157 -11.88 1.03 10.35
CA PRO A 157 -12.06 0.16 9.20
C PRO A 157 -10.80 -0.67 8.93
N LEU A 158 -10.95 -1.98 8.78
CA LEU A 158 -9.96 -2.86 8.19
C LEU A 158 -10.40 -3.14 6.75
N ILE A 159 -9.63 -2.68 5.77
CA ILE A 159 -9.97 -2.69 4.35
C ILE A 159 -9.01 -3.63 3.62
N VAL A 160 -9.57 -4.58 2.88
CA VAL A 160 -8.80 -5.39 1.92
C VAL A 160 -8.83 -4.70 0.57
N THR A 161 -7.67 -4.52 -0.07
CA THR A 161 -7.57 -3.93 -1.40
C THR A 161 -8.30 -4.76 -2.45
N ASP A 162 -8.84 -4.10 -3.47
CA ASP A 162 -9.54 -4.78 -4.54
C ASP A 162 -8.57 -5.63 -5.38
N PRO A 163 -8.88 -6.91 -5.69
CA PRO A 163 -7.98 -7.78 -6.45
C PRO A 163 -7.66 -7.26 -7.86
N ARG A 164 -8.51 -6.41 -8.44
CA ARG A 164 -8.26 -5.74 -9.72
C ARG A 164 -7.16 -4.69 -9.57
N PHE A 165 -7.11 -4.00 -8.43
CA PHE A 165 -6.08 -3.02 -8.09
C PHE A 165 -4.75 -3.72 -7.78
N ASP A 166 -4.79 -4.84 -7.05
CA ASP A 166 -3.62 -5.68 -6.82
C ASP A 166 -3.01 -6.16 -8.15
N LEU A 167 -3.84 -6.67 -9.07
CA LEU A 167 -3.39 -7.14 -10.37
C LEU A 167 -2.84 -6.01 -11.25
N LEU A 168 -3.43 -4.81 -11.18
CA LEU A 168 -2.90 -3.63 -11.86
C LEU A 168 -1.49 -3.31 -11.38
N CYS A 169 -1.29 -3.22 -10.06
CA CYS A 169 0.02 -2.96 -9.46
C CYS A 169 1.05 -4.03 -9.85
N THR A 170 0.66 -5.32 -9.82
CA THR A 170 1.52 -6.42 -10.29
C THR A 170 1.93 -6.26 -11.75
N ARG A 171 1.01 -5.89 -12.64
CA ARG A 171 1.32 -5.70 -14.07
C ARG A 171 2.26 -4.52 -14.30
N ILE A 172 2.03 -3.40 -13.62
CA ILE A 172 2.87 -2.21 -13.72
C ILE A 172 4.29 -2.55 -13.27
N VAL A 173 4.49 -3.07 -12.05
CA VAL A 173 5.85 -3.35 -11.56
C VAL A 173 6.56 -4.40 -12.42
N LYS A 174 5.84 -5.41 -12.93
CA LYS A 174 6.40 -6.41 -13.84
C LYS A 174 6.84 -5.78 -15.17
N TYR A 175 6.07 -4.84 -15.71
CA TYR A 175 6.46 -4.12 -16.93
C TYR A 175 7.77 -3.34 -16.74
N TYR A 176 7.89 -2.58 -15.64
CA TYR A 176 9.12 -1.84 -15.35
C TYR A 176 10.32 -2.78 -15.14
N SER A 177 10.12 -3.88 -14.40
CA SER A 177 11.18 -4.88 -14.17
C SER A 177 11.61 -5.58 -15.46
N LEU A 178 10.67 -5.98 -16.32
CA LEU A 178 10.97 -6.55 -17.64
C LEU A 178 11.73 -5.57 -18.53
N ARG A 179 11.28 -4.30 -18.57
CA ARG A 179 11.93 -3.24 -19.36
C ARG A 179 13.37 -3.01 -18.90
N ARG A 180 13.57 -2.94 -17.59
CA ARG A 180 14.88 -2.76 -16.98
C ARG A 180 15.80 -3.95 -17.25
N PHE A 181 15.31 -5.18 -17.04
CA PHE A 181 16.05 -6.41 -17.32
C PHE A 181 16.53 -6.49 -18.77
N ALA A 182 15.64 -6.22 -19.74
CA ALA A 182 15.99 -6.21 -21.15
C ALA A 182 17.07 -5.15 -21.46
N ALA A 183 16.94 -3.95 -20.89
CA ALA A 183 17.88 -2.85 -21.12
C ALA A 183 19.27 -3.11 -20.51
N GLU A 184 19.33 -3.70 -19.30
CA GLU A 184 20.58 -3.93 -18.58
C GLU A 184 21.32 -5.19 -19.05
N THR A 185 20.60 -6.24 -19.44
CA THR A 185 21.21 -7.54 -19.75
C THR A 185 21.26 -7.86 -21.23
N GLY A 186 20.44 -7.21 -22.06
CA GLY A 186 20.26 -7.54 -23.48
C GLY A 186 19.60 -8.91 -23.74
N LYS A 187 19.10 -9.59 -22.70
CA LYS A 187 18.51 -10.94 -22.79
C LYS A 187 17.04 -10.89 -23.19
N SER A 188 16.53 -12.04 -23.69
CA SER A 188 15.09 -12.22 -23.95
C SER A 188 14.27 -12.11 -22.66
N LEU A 189 13.06 -11.56 -22.76
CA LEU A 189 12.11 -11.45 -21.65
C LEU A 189 11.74 -12.80 -21.03
N ASP A 190 11.87 -13.90 -21.77
CA ASP A 190 11.62 -15.26 -21.26
C ASP A 190 12.61 -15.66 -20.14
N GLU A 191 13.81 -15.08 -20.15
CA GLU A 191 14.82 -15.32 -19.11
C GLU A 191 14.56 -14.54 -17.82
N TRP A 192 13.66 -13.55 -17.84
CA TRP A 192 13.39 -12.67 -16.70
C TRP A 192 12.92 -13.46 -15.47
N GLY A 193 12.08 -14.48 -15.68
CA GLY A 193 11.49 -15.27 -14.61
C GLY A 193 12.52 -16.00 -13.75
N SER A 194 13.57 -16.54 -14.39
CA SER A 194 14.68 -17.21 -13.70
C SER A 194 15.57 -16.25 -12.91
N ALA A 195 15.67 -14.99 -13.36
CA ALA A 195 16.49 -13.97 -12.70
C ALA A 195 15.80 -13.29 -11.51
N HIS A 196 14.46 -13.25 -11.50
CA HIS A 196 13.65 -12.48 -10.52
C HIS A 196 12.73 -13.34 -9.65
N ASP A 197 12.98 -14.65 -9.59
CA ASP A 197 12.15 -15.61 -8.85
C ASP A 197 10.67 -15.42 -9.19
N GLY A 198 10.36 -15.51 -10.50
CA GLY A 198 9.15 -14.94 -11.10
C GLY A 198 7.81 -15.42 -10.52
N SER A 199 7.79 -16.53 -9.79
CA SER A 199 6.61 -17.02 -9.04
C SER A 199 6.38 -16.24 -7.73
N MET A 200 7.44 -15.73 -7.12
CA MET A 200 7.46 -14.96 -5.87
C MET A 200 7.53 -13.44 -6.10
N PHE A 201 7.80 -13.01 -7.34
CA PHE A 201 7.87 -11.60 -7.70
C PHE A 201 6.58 -10.84 -7.34
N HIS A 202 6.75 -9.78 -6.55
CA HIS A 202 5.64 -9.00 -6.02
C HIS A 202 6.05 -7.53 -5.88
N TYR A 203 5.08 -6.61 -5.97
CA TYR A 203 5.29 -5.19 -5.67
C TYR A 203 5.54 -4.98 -4.16
N SER A 204 6.23 -3.90 -3.79
CA SER A 204 6.36 -3.47 -2.40
C SER A 204 5.06 -2.84 -1.89
N SER A 205 4.85 -2.86 -0.56
CA SER A 205 3.72 -2.13 0.04
C SER A 205 3.78 -0.63 -0.26
N GLY A 206 4.98 -0.08 -0.50
CA GLY A 206 5.16 1.32 -0.87
C GLY A 206 4.61 1.64 -2.24
N LEU A 207 4.89 0.81 -3.25
CA LEU A 207 4.37 1.00 -4.60
C LEU A 207 2.86 1.06 -4.60
N GLN A 208 2.21 0.08 -3.96
CA GLN A 208 0.76 0.03 -3.93
C GLN A 208 0.15 1.19 -3.14
N ALA A 209 0.79 1.63 -2.05
CA ALA A 209 0.33 2.81 -1.30
C ALA A 209 0.44 4.11 -2.11
N VAL A 210 1.51 4.29 -2.90
CA VAL A 210 1.67 5.44 -3.80
C VAL A 210 0.60 5.43 -4.88
N MET A 211 0.34 4.27 -5.50
CA MET A 211 -0.73 4.12 -6.49
C MET A 211 -2.12 4.35 -5.86
N LEU A 212 -2.35 3.88 -4.64
CA LEU A 212 -3.59 4.10 -3.91
C LEU A 212 -3.80 5.59 -3.64
N ALA A 213 -2.76 6.30 -3.19
CA ALA A 213 -2.78 7.75 -3.01
C ALA A 213 -3.08 8.47 -4.33
N ALA A 214 -2.46 8.06 -5.45
CA ALA A 214 -2.75 8.64 -6.76
C ALA A 214 -4.22 8.48 -7.17
N GLY A 215 -4.88 7.38 -6.77
CA GLY A 215 -6.29 7.13 -7.05
C GLY A 215 -7.26 7.94 -6.19
N ILE A 216 -6.90 8.25 -4.94
CA ILE A 216 -7.81 8.86 -3.97
C ILE A 216 -7.48 10.32 -3.65
N CYS A 217 -6.45 10.92 -4.24
CA CYS A 217 -5.96 12.26 -3.92
C CYS A 217 -5.76 13.15 -5.16
N ASP A 218 -5.96 14.45 -5.01
CA ASP A 218 -5.72 15.48 -6.03
C ASP A 218 -4.25 15.93 -6.07
N ARG A 219 -3.48 15.65 -5.02
CA ARG A 219 -2.02 15.85 -4.95
C ARG A 219 -1.38 14.80 -4.05
N VAL A 220 -0.22 14.30 -4.45
CA VAL A 220 0.52 13.28 -3.68
C VAL A 220 1.93 13.75 -3.37
N HIS A 221 2.29 13.75 -2.10
CA HIS A 221 3.65 13.95 -1.61
C HIS A 221 4.18 12.61 -1.10
N VAL A 222 5.35 12.19 -1.60
CA VAL A 222 5.97 10.91 -1.28
C VAL A 222 7.25 11.17 -0.50
N PHE A 223 7.37 10.58 0.68
CA PHE A 223 8.49 10.80 1.60
C PHE A 223 9.15 9.47 1.96
N GLY A 224 10.48 9.41 1.96
CA GLY A 224 11.18 8.21 2.46
C GLY A 224 11.10 7.02 1.51
N PHE A 225 11.07 7.30 0.20
CA PHE A 225 11.22 6.33 -0.88
C PHE A 225 12.56 6.58 -1.56
N GLY A 226 13.33 5.53 -1.80
CA GLY A 226 14.69 5.65 -2.33
C GLY A 226 15.76 5.22 -1.34
N LYS A 227 16.97 5.13 -1.89
CA LYS A 227 18.16 4.62 -1.21
C LYS A 227 19.23 5.69 -1.18
N SER A 228 19.87 5.83 -0.04
CA SER A 228 21.13 6.56 0.10
C SER A 228 22.16 5.61 0.68
N SER A 229 23.37 5.59 0.12
CA SER A 229 24.48 4.73 0.59
C SER A 229 24.87 5.02 2.04
N SER A 230 24.57 6.23 2.54
CA SER A 230 24.82 6.65 3.91
C SER A 230 23.64 6.45 4.86
N ALA A 231 22.47 6.03 4.36
CA ALA A 231 21.25 5.86 5.15
C ALA A 231 20.94 4.38 5.46
N LYS A 232 20.30 4.14 6.61
CA LYS A 232 19.72 2.83 6.93
C LYS A 232 18.55 2.51 5.99
N HIS A 233 18.23 1.23 5.80
CA HIS A 233 17.05 0.84 5.03
C HIS A 233 15.75 1.23 5.75
N HIS A 234 15.70 1.08 7.08
CA HIS A 234 14.62 1.64 7.89
C HIS A 234 15.12 2.73 8.84
N TYR A 235 14.37 3.83 8.96
CA TYR A 235 14.70 4.90 9.92
C TYR A 235 14.50 4.46 11.38
N HIS A 236 13.63 3.48 11.63
CA HIS A 236 13.24 3.03 12.97
C HIS A 236 13.79 1.66 13.36
N THR A 237 14.55 0.99 12.49
CA THR A 237 15.21 -0.29 12.80
C THR A 237 16.69 -0.25 12.41
N ASN A 238 17.44 -1.29 12.80
CA ASN A 238 18.83 -1.45 12.38
C ASN A 238 18.98 -2.17 11.02
N GLN A 239 17.89 -2.39 10.30
CA GLN A 239 17.95 -2.99 8.96
C GLN A 239 18.64 -2.03 7.99
N LYS A 240 19.68 -2.53 7.30
CA LYS A 240 20.48 -1.77 6.33
C LYS A 240 20.25 -2.18 4.88
N ALA A 241 19.76 -3.39 4.64
CA ALA A 241 19.56 -3.93 3.29
C ALA A 241 18.09 -4.02 2.90
N GLU A 242 17.85 -3.77 1.62
CA GLU A 242 16.59 -4.03 0.91
C GLU A 242 16.32 -5.54 0.82
N LEU A 243 15.05 -5.93 0.90
CA LEU A 243 14.64 -7.33 0.70
C LEU A 243 14.74 -7.71 -0.79
N LYS A 244 15.32 -8.86 -1.11
CA LYS A 244 15.46 -9.34 -2.51
C LYS A 244 14.12 -9.67 -3.21
N LEU A 245 13.00 -9.61 -2.49
CA LEU A 245 11.67 -9.97 -3.00
C LEU A 245 11.08 -8.94 -3.98
N HIS A 246 11.57 -7.70 -3.92
CA HIS A 246 11.08 -6.59 -4.75
C HIS A 246 12.21 -6.07 -5.64
N ASP A 247 11.87 -5.75 -6.88
CA ASP A 247 12.76 -5.01 -7.77
C ASP A 247 12.61 -3.50 -7.50
N TYR A 248 13.32 -3.00 -6.48
CA TYR A 248 13.26 -1.57 -6.12
C TYR A 248 13.70 -0.66 -7.26
N GLY A 249 14.60 -1.11 -8.14
CA GLY A 249 15.02 -0.35 -9.32
C GLY A 249 13.82 -0.07 -10.24
N ALA A 250 13.05 -1.11 -10.53
CA ALA A 250 11.80 -0.99 -11.29
C ALA A 250 10.78 -0.07 -10.61
N GLU A 251 10.65 -0.11 -9.28
CA GLU A 251 9.76 0.80 -8.55
C GLU A 251 10.24 2.25 -8.60
N TYR A 252 11.55 2.50 -8.51
CA TYR A 252 12.12 3.84 -8.64
C TYR A 252 11.89 4.42 -10.04
N ASP A 253 12.00 3.59 -11.08
CA ASP A 253 11.68 3.99 -12.47
C ASP A 253 10.18 4.35 -12.61
N LEU A 254 9.29 3.60 -11.95
CA LEU A 254 7.86 3.97 -11.87
C LEU A 254 7.64 5.30 -11.14
N TYR A 255 8.29 5.52 -10.00
CA TYR A 255 8.14 6.78 -9.26
C TYR A 255 8.66 7.97 -10.05
N HIS A 256 9.75 7.79 -10.80
CA HIS A 256 10.24 8.80 -11.73
C HIS A 256 9.20 9.14 -12.81
N ASP A 257 8.62 8.13 -13.45
CA ASP A 257 7.57 8.34 -14.46
C ASP A 257 6.30 8.95 -13.85
N LEU A 258 5.91 8.59 -12.62
CA LEU A 258 4.78 9.24 -11.92
C LEU A 258 4.97 10.75 -11.76
N VAL A 259 6.19 11.22 -11.53
CA VAL A 259 6.52 12.65 -11.37
C VAL A 259 6.64 13.34 -12.72
N HIS A 260 7.34 12.73 -13.67
CA HIS A 260 7.80 13.41 -14.89
C HIS A 260 7.03 13.04 -16.16
N ASN A 261 6.50 11.82 -16.24
CA ASN A 261 5.82 11.31 -17.43
C ASN A 261 4.71 10.29 -17.10
N PRO A 262 3.66 10.69 -16.36
CA PRO A 262 2.66 9.74 -15.87
C PRO A 262 1.87 9.06 -16.99
N LYS A 263 1.83 9.65 -18.20
CA LYS A 263 1.21 9.05 -19.39
C LYS A 263 1.95 7.83 -19.92
N ALA A 264 3.23 7.62 -19.55
CA ALA A 264 3.99 6.45 -19.94
C ALA A 264 3.64 5.20 -19.13
N ILE A 265 2.91 5.35 -18.01
CA ILE A 265 2.55 4.23 -17.14
C ILE A 265 1.48 3.39 -17.83
N PRO A 266 1.76 2.12 -18.16
CA PRO A 266 0.83 1.29 -18.93
C PRO A 266 -0.33 0.75 -18.09
N PHE A 267 -1.29 0.13 -18.76
CA PHE A 267 -2.40 -0.63 -18.17
C PHE A 267 -3.45 0.18 -17.41
N ILE A 268 -3.35 1.51 -17.44
CA ILE A 268 -4.32 2.43 -16.84
C ILE A 268 -5.11 3.08 -17.96
N SER A 269 -6.43 3.20 -17.77
CA SER A 269 -7.34 3.85 -18.70
C SER A 269 -6.96 5.32 -18.92
N ASP A 270 -6.99 5.80 -20.18
CA ASP A 270 -6.76 7.20 -20.53
C ASP A 270 -7.74 8.18 -19.88
N LYS A 271 -8.88 7.66 -19.37
CA LYS A 271 -9.85 8.44 -18.60
C LYS A 271 -9.31 8.86 -17.24
N PHE A 272 -8.38 8.09 -16.67
CA PHE A 272 -7.78 8.40 -15.38
C PHE A 272 -6.77 9.53 -15.51
N LYS A 273 -7.00 10.62 -14.78
CA LYS A 273 -6.04 11.72 -14.68
C LYS A 273 -5.19 11.52 -13.43
N PHE A 274 -3.89 11.32 -13.65
CA PHE A 274 -2.92 11.27 -12.56
C PHE A 274 -2.85 12.63 -11.86
N PRO A 275 -2.86 12.66 -10.52
CA PRO A 275 -2.57 13.88 -9.78
C PRO A 275 -1.07 14.22 -9.88
N PRO A 276 -0.69 15.49 -9.67
CA PRO A 276 0.71 15.85 -9.46
C PRO A 276 1.30 15.07 -8.28
N VAL A 277 2.47 14.48 -8.51
CA VAL A 277 3.26 13.74 -7.51
C VAL A 277 4.57 14.49 -7.26
N THR A 278 4.95 14.62 -5.98
CA THR A 278 6.25 15.20 -5.57
C THR A 278 6.95 14.24 -4.63
N ILE A 279 8.20 13.88 -4.95
CA ILE A 279 9.02 12.99 -4.11
C ILE A 279 10.02 13.83 -3.32
N HIS A 280 10.08 13.56 -2.02
CA HIS A 280 10.98 14.20 -1.08
C HIS A 280 12.02 13.17 -0.61
N TYR A 281 13.25 13.37 -1.08
CA TYR A 281 14.44 12.63 -0.64
C TYR A 281 15.02 13.28 0.62
#